data_AF-A0A2M7R8B5-F1
#
_entry.id   AF-A0A2M7R8B5-F1
#
_cell.length_a   1.000
_cell.length_b   1.000
_cell.length_c   1.000
_cell.angle_alpha   90.00
_cell.angle_beta   90.00
_cell.angle_gamma   90.00
#
_symmetry.space_group_name_H-M   'P 1'
#
loop_
_entity.id
_entity.type
_entity.pdbx_description
1 polymer ?
#
loop_
_entity_poly.entity_id
_entity_poly.type
_entity_poly.pdbx_seq_one_letter_code
_entity_poly.pdbx_strand_id
1 'polypeptide(L)'
;MLKIEEEKIEQSTFLQEPAKILFWEAFLFILTLVLGVFTSWKITQIPEIEIQKIPLKPASFWEFLTSFVILLLMILLVIKFLKFRPGKEILFKAFFILPVFLGGIIFWSLWIGDIFALISIFVLIVWWFKKPNILVHNFLLISGMIGIGSFFGLGLDPLFVIFLLIVFSIYDIIAVYKTKHMIKMAKE
;
A
#
# COMPACT_ATOMS: atom_id res chain seq x y z
N MET A 1 3.44 -36.28 6.01
CA MET A 1 2.35 -36.65 5.09
C MET A 1 1.06 -35.93 5.47
N LEU A 2 0.51 -36.15 6.66
CA LEU A 2 -0.72 -35.48 7.13
C LEU A 2 -0.75 -33.95 6.96
N LYS A 3 0.32 -33.25 7.33
CA LYS A 3 0.38 -31.78 7.23
C LYS A 3 0.39 -31.22 5.79
N ILE A 4 0.91 -31.99 4.84
CA ILE A 4 0.97 -31.62 3.41
C ILE A 4 -0.38 -31.89 2.74
N GLU A 5 -1.12 -32.87 3.26
CA GLU A 5 -2.45 -33.25 2.80
C GLU A 5 -3.50 -32.28 3.32
N GLU A 6 -3.38 -31.81 4.57
CA GLU A 6 -4.19 -30.72 5.13
C GLU A 6 -4.01 -29.40 4.36
N GLU A 7 -2.76 -28.99 4.06
CA GLU A 7 -2.47 -27.76 3.31
C GLU A 7 -3.03 -27.79 1.87
N LYS A 8 -3.02 -28.97 1.23
CA LYS A 8 -3.62 -29.20 -0.09
C LYS A 8 -5.15 -29.22 -0.06
N ILE A 9 -5.75 -29.82 0.97
CA ILE A 9 -7.21 -29.85 1.12
C ILE A 9 -7.72 -28.44 1.39
N GLU A 10 -7.06 -27.68 2.26
CA GLU A 10 -7.39 -26.29 2.59
C GLU A 10 -7.28 -25.37 1.37
N GLN A 11 -6.22 -25.51 0.56
CA GLN A 11 -6.10 -24.82 -0.74
C GLN A 11 -7.20 -25.22 -1.74
N SER A 12 -7.60 -26.49 -1.78
CA SER A 12 -8.64 -26.97 -2.70
C SER A 12 -10.04 -26.45 -2.34
N THR A 13 -10.34 -26.31 -1.05
CA THR A 13 -11.62 -25.73 -0.57
C THR A 13 -11.64 -24.21 -0.69
N PHE A 14 -10.50 -23.54 -0.53
CA PHE A 14 -10.41 -22.08 -0.68
C PHE A 14 -10.76 -21.61 -2.11
N LEU A 15 -10.35 -22.39 -3.13
CA LEU A 15 -10.65 -22.10 -4.54
C LEU A 15 -12.07 -22.48 -4.98
N GLN A 16 -12.88 -23.13 -4.14
CA GLN A 16 -14.23 -23.61 -4.52
C GLN A 16 -15.29 -22.50 -4.51
N GLU A 17 -15.05 -21.38 -3.83
CA GLU A 17 -16.03 -20.30 -3.70
C GLU A 17 -15.42 -18.93 -4.06
N PRO A 18 -15.11 -18.68 -5.36
CA PRO A 18 -14.52 -17.43 -5.81
C PRO A 18 -15.36 -16.20 -5.43
N ALA A 19 -16.68 -16.37 -5.30
CA ALA A 19 -17.58 -15.33 -4.85
C ALA A 19 -17.31 -14.88 -3.40
N LYS A 20 -16.94 -15.80 -2.49
CA LYS A 20 -16.64 -15.45 -1.09
C LYS A 20 -15.31 -14.71 -0.97
N ILE A 21 -14.30 -15.12 -1.74
CA ILE A 21 -13.00 -14.41 -1.80
C ILE A 21 -13.22 -12.99 -2.32
N LEU A 22 -13.90 -12.86 -3.47
CA LEU A 22 -14.17 -11.57 -4.08
C LEU A 22 -15.00 -10.67 -3.15
N PHE A 23 -15.97 -11.24 -2.44
CA PHE A 23 -16.73 -10.51 -1.42
C PHE A 23 -15.83 -9.98 -0.30
N TRP A 24 -14.93 -10.82 0.23
CA TRP A 24 -14.02 -10.42 1.30
C TRP A 24 -13.03 -9.35 0.85
N GLU A 25 -12.46 -9.48 -0.34
CA GLU A 25 -11.57 -8.48 -0.93
C GLU A 25 -12.30 -7.17 -1.21
N ALA A 26 -13.51 -7.22 -1.78
CA ALA A 26 -14.34 -6.04 -1.99
C ALA A 26 -14.70 -5.35 -0.67
N PHE A 27 -15.00 -6.13 0.37
CA PHE A 27 -15.26 -5.60 1.71
C PHE A 27 -14.03 -4.87 2.27
N LEU A 28 -12.85 -5.49 2.23
CA LEU A 28 -11.60 -4.86 2.70
C LEU A 28 -11.25 -3.61 1.87
N PHE A 29 -11.50 -3.63 0.57
CA PHE A 29 -11.29 -2.49 -0.31
C PHE A 29 -12.20 -1.30 0.06
N ILE A 30 -13.50 -1.54 0.20
CA ILE A 30 -14.47 -0.51 0.62
C ILE A 30 -14.11 0.02 2.01
N LEU A 31 -13.77 -0.86 2.94
CA LEU A 31 -13.34 -0.48 4.28
C LEU A 31 -12.12 0.45 4.23
N THR A 32 -11.14 0.13 3.40
CA THR A 32 -9.91 0.94 3.23
C THR A 32 -10.24 2.32 2.67
N LEU A 33 -11.13 2.42 1.67
CA LEU A 33 -11.56 3.70 1.11
C LEU A 33 -12.30 4.56 2.12
N VAL A 34 -13.26 3.99 2.85
CA VAL A 34 -14.06 4.71 3.85
C VAL A 34 -13.16 5.20 4.99
N LEU A 35 -12.29 4.34 5.51
CA LEU A 35 -11.33 4.73 6.56
C LEU A 35 -10.32 5.76 6.03
N GLY A 36 -9.90 5.67 4.77
CA GLY A 36 -9.06 6.66 4.10
C GLY A 36 -9.71 8.04 4.10
N VAL A 37 -10.93 8.15 3.58
CA VAL A 37 -11.67 9.42 3.56
C VAL A 37 -11.88 9.96 4.98
N PHE A 38 -12.24 9.10 5.93
CA PHE A 38 -12.44 9.50 7.32
C PHE A 38 -11.14 9.99 7.97
N THR A 39 -10.02 9.34 7.66
CA THR A 39 -8.69 9.73 8.16
C THR A 39 -8.26 11.06 7.55
N SER A 40 -8.46 11.28 6.25
CA SER A 40 -8.24 12.57 5.60
C SER A 40 -9.07 13.68 6.25
N TRP A 41 -10.35 13.43 6.51
CA TRP A 41 -11.20 14.39 7.22
C TRP A 41 -10.67 14.68 8.62
N LYS A 42 -10.17 13.68 9.34
CA LYS A 42 -9.58 13.87 10.67
C LYS A 42 -8.28 14.68 10.61
N ILE A 43 -7.44 14.48 9.59
CA ILE A 43 -6.22 15.26 9.37
C ILE A 43 -6.55 16.75 9.24
N THR A 44 -7.59 17.12 8.48
CA THR A 44 -7.93 18.54 8.28
C THR A 44 -8.46 19.23 9.54
N GLN A 45 -8.85 18.48 10.58
CA GLN A 45 -9.30 19.02 11.87
C GLN A 45 -8.15 19.25 12.87
N ILE A 46 -6.92 18.88 12.55
CA ILE A 46 -5.78 19.06 13.46
C ILE A 46 -5.38 20.55 13.52
N PRO A 47 -5.44 21.20 14.70
CA PRO A 47 -5.18 22.64 14.83
C PRO A 47 -3.77 23.08 14.39
N GLU A 48 -2.78 22.19 14.45
CA GLU A 48 -1.40 22.49 14.03
C GLU A 48 -1.27 22.82 12.54
N ILE A 49 -2.16 22.28 11.69
CA ILE A 49 -2.19 22.58 10.26
C ILE A 49 -2.79 23.99 10.02
N GLU A 50 -3.70 24.44 10.88
CA GLU A 50 -4.30 25.77 10.84
C GLU A 50 -3.32 26.86 11.34
N ILE A 51 -2.49 26.53 12.35
CA ILE A 51 -1.54 27.46 12.97
C ILE A 51 -0.24 27.60 12.17
N GLN A 52 0.25 26.54 11.50
CA GLN A 52 1.47 26.62 10.69
C GLN A 52 1.25 27.05 9.24
N LYS A 53 0.00 27.22 8.77
CA LYS A 53 -0.32 27.57 7.36
C LYS A 53 0.63 26.88 6.38
N ILE A 54 0.92 25.59 6.58
CA ILE A 54 1.63 24.83 5.56
C ILE A 54 0.66 24.87 4.39
N PRO A 55 0.95 25.60 3.31
CA PRO A 55 0.03 25.59 2.21
C PRO A 55 0.09 24.15 1.72
N LEU A 56 -1.00 23.41 1.90
CA LEU A 56 -1.35 22.29 1.05
C LEU A 56 -1.64 22.89 -0.34
N LYS A 57 -0.64 23.58 -0.89
CA LYS A 57 -0.66 24.06 -2.25
C LYS A 57 -0.64 22.79 -3.07
N PRO A 58 -1.65 22.55 -3.92
CA PRO A 58 -1.63 21.43 -4.83
C PRO A 58 -0.29 21.45 -5.54
N ALA A 59 0.46 20.35 -5.46
CA ALA A 59 1.75 20.26 -6.13
C ALA A 59 1.55 20.61 -7.61
N SER A 60 2.44 21.44 -8.16
CA SER A 60 2.37 21.73 -9.59
C SER A 60 2.49 20.42 -10.37
N PHE A 61 1.78 20.29 -11.50
CA PHE A 61 1.86 19.11 -12.37
C PHE A 61 3.32 18.71 -12.65
N TRP A 62 4.19 19.70 -12.88
CA TRP A 62 5.60 19.49 -13.16
C TRP A 62 6.41 19.03 -11.93
N GLU A 63 6.09 19.53 -10.73
CA GLU A 63 6.73 19.11 -9.49
C GLU A 63 6.35 17.66 -9.14
N PHE A 64 5.07 17.30 -9.34
CA PHE A 64 4.64 15.92 -9.19
C PHE A 64 5.31 15.03 -10.22
N LEU A 65 5.27 15.39 -11.51
CA LEU A 65 5.80 14.55 -12.59
C LEU A 65 7.31 14.32 -12.42
N THR A 66 8.07 15.36 -12.06
CA THR A 66 9.50 15.23 -11.77
C THR A 66 9.76 14.32 -10.57
N SER A 67 9.03 14.53 -9.46
CA SER A 67 9.13 13.69 -8.27
C SER A 67 8.77 12.23 -8.56
N PHE A 68 7.73 11.98 -9.34
CA PHE A 68 7.29 10.65 -9.77
C PHE A 68 8.33 9.98 -10.67
N VAL A 69 8.87 10.68 -11.67
CA VAL A 69 9.91 10.14 -12.55
C VAL A 69 11.21 9.86 -11.79
N ILE A 70 11.61 10.73 -10.85
CA ILE A 70 12.78 10.52 -9.98
C ILE A 70 12.57 9.28 -9.10
N LEU A 71 11.40 9.16 -8.45
CA LEU A 71 11.05 8.00 -7.64
C LEU A 71 11.06 6.71 -8.45
N LEU A 72 10.44 6.72 -9.64
CA LEU A 72 10.42 5.58 -10.55
C LEU A 72 11.84 5.18 -10.97
N LEU A 73 12.67 6.16 -11.36
CA LEU A 73 14.06 5.93 -11.73
C LEU A 73 14.86 5.36 -10.56
N MET A 74 14.65 5.87 -9.34
CA MET A 74 15.29 5.37 -8.12
C MET A 74 14.91 3.91 -7.87
N ILE A 75 13.62 3.56 -7.95
CA ILE A 75 13.14 2.17 -7.78
C ILE A 75 13.76 1.25 -8.85
N LEU A 76 13.74 1.67 -10.13
CA LEU A 76 14.35 0.89 -11.21
C LEU A 76 15.85 0.70 -11.03
N LEU A 77 16.54 1.74 -10.54
CA LEU A 77 17.97 1.71 -10.25
C LEU A 77 18.25 0.70 -9.13
N VAL A 78 17.52 0.77 -8.02
CA VAL A 78 17.61 -0.20 -6.92
C VAL A 78 17.37 -1.62 -7.46
N ILE A 79 16.30 -1.87 -8.22
CA ILE A 79 16.03 -3.21 -8.77
C ILE A 79 17.17 -3.68 -9.70
N LYS A 80 17.70 -2.81 -10.56
CA LYS A 80 18.79 -3.14 -11.50
C LYS A 80 20.09 -3.47 -10.78
N PHE A 81 20.51 -2.65 -9.82
CA PHE A 81 21.75 -2.86 -9.07
C PHE A 81 21.68 -4.07 -8.14
N LEU A 82 20.48 -4.43 -7.68
CA LEU A 82 20.28 -5.54 -6.75
C LEU A 82 19.93 -6.88 -7.40
N LYS A 83 19.97 -6.95 -8.74
CA LYS A 83 19.55 -8.14 -9.50
C LYS A 83 20.40 -9.41 -9.23
N PHE A 84 21.52 -9.35 -8.50
CA PHE A 84 22.49 -10.47 -8.43
C PHE A 84 23.15 -10.79 -7.06
N ARG A 85 22.57 -10.42 -5.90
CA ARG A 85 23.19 -10.75 -4.59
C ARG A 85 22.30 -11.57 -3.62
N PRO A 86 22.88 -12.47 -2.80
CA PRO A 86 22.18 -13.09 -1.67
C PRO A 86 21.87 -12.01 -0.62
N GLY A 87 20.61 -11.61 -0.52
CA GLY A 87 20.17 -10.47 0.30
C GLY A 87 18.85 -9.82 -0.15
N LYS A 88 18.32 -10.20 -1.33
CA LYS A 88 17.07 -9.68 -1.92
C LYS A 88 15.88 -9.67 -0.95
N GLU A 89 15.75 -10.70 -0.12
CA GLU A 89 14.65 -10.84 0.85
C GLU A 89 14.59 -9.66 1.84
N ILE A 90 15.75 -9.19 2.32
CA ILE A 90 15.82 -8.08 3.27
C ILE A 90 15.30 -6.78 2.64
N LEU A 91 15.57 -6.57 1.36
CA LEU A 91 15.15 -5.35 0.66
C LEU A 91 13.68 -5.36 0.35
N PHE A 92 13.13 -6.48 -0.12
CA PHE A 92 11.68 -6.59 -0.30
C PHE A 92 10.94 -6.39 1.02
N LYS A 93 11.47 -6.95 2.12
CA LYS A 93 10.95 -6.67 3.46
C LYS A 93 11.06 -5.19 3.81
N ALA A 94 12.18 -4.52 3.52
CA ALA A 94 12.33 -3.09 3.77
C ALA A 94 11.35 -2.23 2.93
N PHE A 95 11.18 -2.54 1.64
CA PHE A 95 10.21 -1.87 0.77
C PHE A 95 8.76 -2.09 1.20
N PHE A 96 8.47 -3.19 1.88
CA PHE A 96 7.18 -3.42 2.50
C PHE A 96 7.03 -2.65 3.82
N ILE A 97 8.03 -2.75 4.71
CA ILE A 97 7.97 -2.19 6.06
C ILE A 97 8.00 -0.67 6.05
N LEU A 98 8.81 -0.04 5.17
CA LEU A 98 8.95 1.42 5.15
C LEU A 98 7.61 2.13 4.90
N PRO A 99 6.84 1.83 3.82
CA PRO A 99 5.53 2.43 3.61
C PRO A 99 4.52 2.07 4.71
N VAL A 100 4.52 0.81 5.15
CA VAL A 100 3.60 0.34 6.20
C VAL A 100 3.85 1.03 7.53
N PHE A 101 5.12 1.24 7.89
CA PHE A 101 5.52 1.90 9.12
C PHE A 101 5.19 3.39 9.07
N LEU A 102 5.61 4.09 8.00
CA LEU A 102 5.36 5.52 7.84
C LEU A 102 3.85 5.83 7.74
N GLY A 103 3.13 5.09 6.88
CA GLY A 103 1.69 5.23 6.75
C GLY A 103 0.94 4.78 7.99
N GLY A 104 1.34 3.66 8.58
CA GLY A 104 0.74 3.16 9.80
C GLY A 104 0.86 4.15 10.96
N ILE A 105 2.00 4.81 11.14
CA ILE A 105 2.15 5.86 12.16
C ILE A 105 1.17 7.00 11.92
N ILE A 106 1.10 7.53 10.68
CA ILE A 106 0.17 8.62 10.34
C ILE A 106 -1.26 8.22 10.63
N PHE A 107 -1.66 7.00 10.26
CA PHE A 107 -3.01 6.53 10.54
C PHE A 107 -3.25 6.43 12.05
N TRP A 108 -2.45 5.62 12.75
CA TRP A 108 -2.68 5.34 14.17
C TRP A 108 -2.52 6.56 15.08
N SER A 109 -1.61 7.49 14.77
CA SER A 109 -1.38 8.68 15.60
C SER A 109 -2.62 9.53 15.74
N LEU A 110 -3.40 9.62 14.66
CA LEU A 110 -4.66 10.36 14.63
C LEU A 110 -5.70 9.77 15.57
N TRP A 111 -5.65 8.48 15.86
CA TRP A 111 -6.67 7.79 16.66
C TRP A 111 -6.28 7.59 18.11
N ILE A 112 -5.03 7.24 18.37
CA ILE A 112 -4.57 6.83 19.70
C ILE A 112 -3.39 7.69 20.21
N GLY A 113 -2.91 8.66 19.42
CA GLY A 113 -1.76 9.50 19.75
C GLY A 113 -0.42 8.91 19.31
N ASP A 114 0.60 9.77 19.16
CA ASP A 114 1.89 9.41 18.52
C ASP A 114 2.63 8.26 19.21
N ILE A 115 2.71 8.29 20.55
CA ILE A 115 3.44 7.28 21.33
C ILE A 115 2.77 5.92 21.18
N PHE A 116 1.44 5.87 21.31
CA PHE A 116 0.69 4.63 21.19
C PHE A 116 0.65 4.12 19.75
N ALA A 117 0.67 5.01 18.76
CA ALA A 117 0.78 4.65 17.36
C ALA A 117 2.12 3.97 17.03
N LEU A 118 3.23 4.55 17.52
CA LEU A 118 4.57 3.98 17.34
C LEU A 118 4.66 2.58 17.97
N ILE A 119 4.14 2.42 19.20
CA ILE A 119 4.13 1.12 19.88
C ILE A 119 3.26 0.12 19.11
N SER A 120 2.07 0.52 18.67
CA SER A 120 1.12 -0.37 17.99
C SER A 120 1.69 -0.87 16.66
N ILE A 121 2.22 0.02 15.82
CA ILE A 121 2.78 -0.39 14.53
C ILE A 121 4.03 -1.24 14.70
N PHE A 122 4.87 -0.93 15.70
CA PHE A 122 6.06 -1.70 16.00
C PHE A 122 5.71 -3.12 16.43
N VAL A 123 4.72 -3.27 17.33
CA VAL A 123 4.22 -4.58 17.77
C VAL A 123 3.65 -5.37 16.60
N LEU A 124 2.85 -4.76 15.72
CA LEU A 124 2.29 -5.43 14.54
C LEU A 124 3.37 -5.89 13.56
N ILE A 125 4.40 -5.08 13.31
CA ILE A 125 5.52 -5.44 12.44
C ILE A 125 6.31 -6.60 13.05
N VAL A 126 6.65 -6.54 14.35
CA VAL A 126 7.36 -7.61 15.04
C VAL A 126 6.54 -8.91 15.05
N TRP A 127 5.23 -8.81 15.24
CA TRP A 127 4.33 -9.96 15.16
C TRP A 127 4.36 -10.58 13.75
N TRP A 128 4.24 -9.76 12.71
CA TRP A 128 4.33 -10.21 11.33
C TRP A 128 5.67 -10.92 11.03
N PHE A 129 6.78 -10.39 11.55
CA PHE A 129 8.09 -11.05 11.42
C PHE A 129 8.18 -12.41 12.11
N LYS A 130 7.61 -12.55 13.31
CA LYS A 130 7.67 -13.79 14.08
C LYS A 130 6.71 -14.85 13.54
N LYS A 131 5.52 -14.44 13.11
CA LYS A 131 4.47 -15.31 12.60
C LYS A 131 3.75 -14.60 11.45
N PRO A 132 4.17 -14.83 10.19
CA PRO A 132 3.53 -14.22 9.04
C PRO A 132 2.11 -14.79 8.90
N ASN A 133 1.12 -14.03 9.35
CA ASN A 133 -0.31 -14.33 9.21
C ASN A 133 -0.90 -13.37 8.17
N ILE A 134 -1.74 -13.91 7.26
CA ILE A 134 -2.45 -13.17 6.22
C ILE A 134 -3.25 -12.01 6.83
N LEU A 135 -3.90 -12.22 7.97
CA LEU A 135 -4.68 -11.18 8.64
C LEU A 135 -3.81 -10.01 9.12
N VAL A 136 -2.68 -10.30 9.74
CA VAL A 136 -1.74 -9.27 10.22
C VAL A 136 -1.12 -8.52 9.04
N HIS A 137 -0.79 -9.25 7.97
CA HIS A 137 -0.25 -8.66 6.75
C HIS A 137 -1.24 -7.71 6.07
N ASN A 138 -2.50 -8.13 5.89
CA ASN A 138 -3.55 -7.29 5.32
C ASN A 138 -3.82 -6.07 6.19
N PHE A 139 -3.82 -6.23 7.51
CA PHE A 139 -4.04 -5.13 8.43
C PHE A 139 -2.90 -4.09 8.40
N LEU A 140 -1.65 -4.54 8.31
CA LEU A 140 -0.49 -3.69 8.09
C LEU A 140 -0.58 -2.94 6.76
N LEU A 141 -0.96 -3.63 5.67
CA LEU A 141 -1.17 -3.02 4.37
C LEU A 141 -2.25 -1.94 4.40
N ILE A 142 -3.43 -2.27 4.95
CA ILE A 142 -4.56 -1.33 5.06
C ILE A 142 -4.14 -0.10 5.89
N SER A 143 -3.48 -0.30 7.03
CA SER A 143 -3.00 0.81 7.87
C SER A 143 -2.02 1.72 7.11
N GLY A 144 -1.06 1.13 6.39
CA GLY A 144 -0.09 1.88 5.58
C GLY A 144 -0.75 2.65 4.43
N MET A 145 -1.66 1.99 3.70
CA MET A 145 -2.40 2.57 2.58
C MET A 145 -3.31 3.70 3.03
N ILE A 146 -4.02 3.55 4.16
CA ILE A 146 -4.86 4.61 4.72
C ILE A 146 -4.00 5.82 5.08
N GLY A 147 -2.91 5.66 5.82
CA GLY A 147 -2.11 6.80 6.26
C GLY A 147 -1.46 7.56 5.11
N ILE A 148 -0.74 6.85 4.23
CA ILE A 148 -0.09 7.46 3.05
C ILE A 148 -1.16 8.00 2.10
N GLY A 149 -2.20 7.23 1.81
CA GLY A 149 -3.26 7.62 0.88
C GLY A 149 -4.04 8.84 1.35
N SER A 150 -4.29 8.97 2.66
CA SER A 150 -4.97 10.14 3.22
C SER A 150 -4.09 11.38 3.15
N PHE A 151 -2.81 11.25 3.50
CA PHE A 151 -1.85 12.36 3.48
C PHE A 151 -1.59 12.87 2.05
N PHE A 152 -1.27 11.96 1.11
CA PHE A 152 -1.07 12.34 -0.29
C PHE A 152 -2.36 12.77 -0.97
N GLY A 153 -3.50 12.14 -0.64
CA GLY A 153 -4.80 12.48 -1.21
C GLY A 153 -5.23 13.93 -0.90
N LEU A 154 -4.89 14.45 0.28
CA LEU A 154 -5.12 15.85 0.64
C LEU A 154 -4.20 16.83 -0.12
N GLY A 155 -3.03 16.38 -0.58
CA GLY A 155 -2.04 17.21 -1.26
C GLY A 155 -2.16 17.25 -2.80
N LEU A 156 -3.09 16.48 -3.38
CA LEU A 156 -3.25 16.35 -4.83
C LEU A 156 -4.57 16.96 -5.30
N ASP A 157 -4.53 17.60 -6.46
CA ASP A 157 -5.73 18.11 -7.12
C ASP A 157 -6.61 16.94 -7.63
N PRO A 158 -7.93 16.94 -7.40
CA PRO A 158 -8.81 15.85 -7.84
C PRO A 158 -8.78 15.59 -9.36
N LEU A 159 -8.68 16.65 -10.18
CA LEU A 159 -8.58 16.50 -11.64
C LEU A 159 -7.27 15.82 -12.03
N PHE A 160 -6.19 16.14 -11.31
CA PHE A 160 -4.91 15.50 -11.50
C PHE A 160 -4.93 14.00 -11.15
N VAL A 161 -5.61 13.63 -10.06
CA VAL A 161 -5.81 12.22 -9.68
C VAL A 161 -6.61 11.47 -10.75
N ILE A 162 -7.69 12.06 -11.28
CA ILE A 162 -8.47 11.45 -12.38
C ILE A 162 -7.59 11.23 -13.61
N PHE A 163 -6.78 12.21 -13.99
CA PHE A 163 -5.85 12.08 -15.11
C PHE A 163 -4.86 10.93 -14.89
N LEU A 164 -4.28 10.82 -13.69
CA LEU A 164 -3.34 9.75 -13.35
C LEU A 164 -4.01 8.36 -13.44
N LEU A 165 -5.25 8.24 -12.94
CA LEU A 165 -6.02 6.99 -13.02
C LEU A 165 -6.30 6.58 -14.47
N ILE A 166 -6.61 7.53 -15.36
CA ILE A 166 -6.79 7.26 -16.79
C ILE A 166 -5.49 6.75 -17.42
N VAL A 167 -4.36 7.43 -17.16
CA VAL A 167 -3.04 7.03 -17.69
C VAL A 167 -2.65 5.63 -17.21
N PHE A 168 -2.81 5.34 -15.92
CA PHE A 168 -2.50 4.01 -15.37
C PHE A 168 -3.45 2.92 -15.88
N SER A 169 -4.73 3.23 -16.09
CA SER A 169 -5.67 2.28 -16.70
C SER A 169 -5.28 1.94 -18.14
N ILE A 170 -4.90 2.94 -18.96
CA ILE A 170 -4.41 2.70 -20.33
C ILE A 170 -3.12 1.87 -20.30
N TYR A 171 -2.19 2.17 -19.39
CA TYR A 171 -0.97 1.40 -19.22
C TYR A 171 -1.28 -0.07 -18.93
N ASP A 172 -2.20 -0.35 -18.01
CA ASP A 172 -2.58 -1.71 -17.62
C ASP A 172 -3.17 -2.49 -18.78
N ILE A 173 -4.09 -1.88 -19.55
CA ILE A 173 -4.64 -2.46 -20.80
C ILE A 173 -3.52 -2.83 -21.77
N ILE A 174 -2.55 -1.93 -22.00
CA ILE A 174 -1.43 -2.18 -22.91
C ILE A 174 -0.53 -3.31 -22.37
N ALA A 175 -0.23 -3.33 -21.07
CA ALA A 175 0.61 -4.34 -20.44
C ALA A 175 -0.02 -5.75 -20.44
N VAL A 176 -1.35 -5.82 -20.35
CA VAL A 176 -2.11 -7.08 -20.42
C VAL A 176 -2.18 -7.59 -21.85
N TYR A 177 -2.74 -6.80 -22.77
CA TYR A 177 -3.11 -7.29 -24.10
C TYR A 177 -1.96 -7.27 -25.10
N LYS A 178 -1.08 -6.25 -25.04
CA LYS A 178 -0.03 -6.06 -26.05
C LYS A 178 1.23 -6.83 -25.70
N THR A 179 1.74 -6.67 -24.47
CA THR A 179 3.02 -7.27 -24.07
C THR A 179 2.84 -8.67 -23.48
N LYS A 180 1.61 -9.05 -23.09
CA LYS A 180 1.32 -10.29 -22.33
C LYS A 180 2.25 -10.46 -21.13
N HIS A 181 2.74 -9.35 -20.58
CA HIS A 181 3.76 -9.36 -19.54
C HIS A 181 3.22 -10.05 -18.27
N MET A 182 1.96 -9.81 -17.94
CA MET A 182 1.28 -10.48 -16.83
C MET A 182 1.20 -12.01 -17.01
N ILE A 183 0.99 -12.48 -18.23
CA ILE A 183 0.93 -13.93 -18.53
C ILE A 183 2.32 -14.56 -18.40
N LYS A 184 3.38 -13.83 -18.75
CA LYS A 184 4.76 -14.31 -18.61
C LYS A 184 5.17 -14.41 -17.14
N MET A 185 4.83 -13.41 -16.33
CA MET A 185 5.11 -13.44 -14.88
C MET A 185 4.35 -14.52 -14.14
N ALA A 186 3.12 -14.85 -14.55
CA ALA A 186 2.33 -15.90 -13.89
C ALA A 186 2.80 -17.33 -14.22
N LYS A 187 3.66 -17.52 -15.23
CA LYS A 187 4.20 -18.82 -15.64
C LYS A 187 5.61 -19.11 -15.10
N GLU A 188 6.31 -18.09 -14.63
CA GLU A 188 7.60 -18.20 -13.93
C GLU A 188 7.37 -18.45 -12.43
#